data_AF-A0A970CV61-F1
#
_entry.id   AF-A0A970CV61-F1
#
_cell.length_a   1.000
_cell.length_b   1.000
_cell.length_c   1.000
_cell.angle_alpha   90.00
_cell.angle_beta   90.00
_cell.angle_gamma   90.00
#
_symmetry.space_group_name_H-M   'P 1'
#
loop_
_entity.id
_entity.type
_entity.pdbx_description
1 polymer ?
#
loop_
_entity_poly.entity_id
_entity_poly.type
_entity_poly.pdbx_seq_one_letter_code
_entity_poly.pdbx_strand_id
1 'polypeptide(L)'
;MVFISIKKKTFGIFLVIVIFCLLAVTVYAAVKVSHNENKYQSVLAMTQMFDDTHFIAYISGKDAKDRSKNIEVFDITKGEVIISEPSNINIQNEVFNYLKTIKSLYTKVMPFPEKGYVIRVPFNESIKVKQKILNESGIKTLDSLFIILSDKEAPIILILDSQERPYFYTFNASIQPLLDYVKLDPEDEQSNYNLEDTGIPADIEVEDEILGNPNT
;
A
#
# COMPACT_ATOMS: atom_id res chain seq x y z
N MET A 1 51.12 25.73 -12.36
CA MET A 1 50.48 26.85 -11.63
C MET A 1 49.95 27.82 -12.66
N VAL A 2 48.65 27.78 -12.99
CA VAL A 2 48.07 28.60 -14.07
C VAL A 2 47.45 29.85 -13.45
N PHE A 3 48.17 30.97 -13.52
CA PHE A 3 47.67 32.28 -13.08
C PHE A 3 46.90 32.93 -14.22
N ILE A 4 45.58 32.76 -14.21
CA ILE A 4 44.65 33.45 -15.09
C ILE A 4 44.44 34.89 -14.57
N SER A 5 45.03 35.87 -15.25
CA SER A 5 44.85 37.29 -15.00
C SER A 5 43.52 37.76 -15.59
N ILE A 6 42.43 37.70 -14.82
CA ILE A 6 41.10 38.21 -15.23
C ILE A 6 41.01 39.72 -14.94
N LYS A 7 40.55 40.51 -15.92
CA LYS A 7 40.27 41.94 -15.73
C LYS A 7 39.18 42.13 -14.67
N LYS A 8 39.39 43.03 -13.68
CA LYS A 8 38.41 43.29 -12.60
C LYS A 8 36.97 43.49 -13.09
N LYS A 9 36.77 44.10 -14.26
CA LYS A 9 35.45 44.34 -14.86
C LYS A 9 34.75 43.06 -15.34
N THR A 10 35.49 42.08 -15.87
CA THR A 10 34.91 40.80 -16.33
C THR A 10 34.63 39.86 -15.17
N PHE A 11 35.42 39.93 -14.08
CA PHE A 11 35.14 39.20 -12.85
C PHE A 11 33.82 39.63 -12.20
N GLY A 12 33.52 40.94 -12.17
CA GLY A 12 32.25 41.45 -11.64
C GLY A 12 31.03 40.96 -12.42
N ILE A 13 31.09 40.92 -13.75
CA ILE A 13 30.01 40.40 -14.60
C ILE A 13 29.79 38.90 -14.35
N PHE A 14 30.88 38.13 -14.24
CA PHE A 14 30.79 36.70 -13.93
C PHE A 14 30.09 36.46 -12.58
N LEU A 15 30.44 37.25 -11.55
CA LEU A 15 29.84 37.13 -10.22
C LEU A 15 28.33 37.43 -10.24
N VAL A 16 27.90 38.44 -11.00
CA VAL A 16 26.48 38.76 -11.19
C VAL A 16 25.72 37.62 -11.90
N ILE A 17 26.32 37.02 -12.93
CA ILE A 17 25.71 35.87 -13.63
C ILE A 17 25.56 34.69 -12.67
N VAL A 18 26.58 34.40 -11.86
CA VAL A 18 26.52 33.32 -10.86
C VAL A 18 25.39 33.57 -9.84
N ILE A 19 25.26 34.81 -9.34
CA ILE A 19 24.17 35.18 -8.42
C ILE A 19 22.81 35.01 -9.08
N PHE A 20 22.67 35.41 -10.34
CA PHE A 20 21.41 35.28 -11.08
C PHE A 20 21.04 33.81 -11.32
N CYS A 21 22.01 32.96 -11.65
CA CYS A 21 21.82 31.51 -11.74
C CYS A 21 21.37 30.91 -10.39
N LEU A 22 21.99 31.31 -9.27
CA LEU A 22 21.59 30.84 -7.95
C LEU A 22 20.14 31.25 -7.63
N LEU A 23 19.76 32.50 -7.90
CA LEU A 23 18.38 32.96 -7.73
C LEU A 23 17.40 32.14 -8.58
N ALA A 24 17.71 31.91 -9.86
CA ALA A 24 16.87 31.10 -10.74
C ALA A 24 16.69 29.66 -10.21
N VAL A 25 17.76 29.02 -9.72
CA VAL A 25 17.68 27.69 -9.11
C VAL A 25 16.79 27.69 -7.86
N THR A 26 16.92 28.70 -6.98
CA THR A 26 16.09 28.79 -5.77
C THR A 26 14.60 28.98 -6.09
N VAL A 27 14.28 29.83 -7.07
CA VAL A 27 12.89 30.04 -7.53
C VAL A 27 12.34 28.78 -8.18
N TYR A 28 13.11 28.14 -9.05
CA TYR A 28 12.72 26.87 -9.67
C TYR A 28 12.44 25.79 -8.62
N ALA A 29 13.32 25.66 -7.61
CA ALA A 29 13.14 24.72 -6.52
C ALA A 29 11.86 25.04 -5.71
N ALA A 30 11.61 26.31 -5.38
CA ALA A 30 10.42 26.73 -4.65
C ALA A 30 9.12 26.43 -5.42
N VAL A 31 9.09 26.70 -6.74
CA VAL A 31 7.95 26.39 -7.61
C VAL A 31 7.71 24.88 -7.68
N LYS A 32 8.76 24.08 -7.85
CA LYS A 32 8.64 22.62 -7.90
C LYS A 32 8.13 22.04 -6.58
N VAL A 33 8.59 22.57 -5.44
CA VAL A 33 8.12 22.16 -4.11
C VAL A 33 6.64 22.50 -3.93
N SER A 34 6.22 23.73 -4.27
CA SER A 34 4.82 24.15 -4.17
C SER A 34 3.90 23.33 -5.07
N HIS A 35 4.31 23.03 -6.30
CA HIS A 35 3.50 22.21 -7.20
C HIS A 35 3.29 20.78 -6.66
N ASN A 36 4.22 20.28 -5.85
CA ASN A 36 4.21 18.90 -5.36
C ASN A 36 3.78 18.79 -3.89
N GLU A 37 3.32 19.88 -3.28
CA GLU A 37 2.96 19.94 -1.85
C GLU A 37 1.91 18.89 -1.47
N ASN A 38 0.86 18.72 -2.30
CA ASN A 38 -0.16 17.70 -2.08
C ASN A 38 0.43 16.27 -2.06
N LYS A 39 1.40 15.98 -2.94
CA LYS A 39 2.06 14.68 -2.99
C LYS A 39 2.95 14.45 -1.77
N TYR A 40 3.63 15.48 -1.29
CA TYR A 40 4.43 15.36 -0.06
C TYR A 40 3.53 15.14 1.15
N GLN A 41 2.40 15.84 1.25
CA GLN A 41 1.46 15.68 2.34
C GLN A 41 0.77 14.31 2.31
N SER A 42 0.43 13.78 1.13
CA SER A 42 -0.16 12.44 1.02
C SER A 42 0.81 11.35 1.45
N VAL A 43 2.03 11.39 0.93
CA VAL A 43 3.09 10.44 1.31
C VAL A 43 3.41 10.57 2.78
N LEU A 44 3.50 11.78 3.33
CA LEU A 44 3.73 11.99 4.77
C LEU A 44 2.60 11.37 5.61
N ALA A 45 1.35 11.64 5.25
CA ALA A 45 0.19 11.06 5.93
C ALA A 45 0.19 9.53 5.84
N MET A 46 0.57 8.97 4.70
CA MET A 46 0.73 7.53 4.52
C MET A 46 1.86 6.97 5.38
N THR A 47 3.04 7.60 5.40
CA THR A 47 4.18 7.15 6.24
C THR A 47 3.91 7.27 7.75
N GLN A 48 2.93 8.07 8.16
CA GLN A 48 2.49 8.14 9.55
C GLN A 48 1.55 6.99 9.92
N MET A 49 0.90 6.35 8.94
CA MET A 49 -0.12 5.32 9.16
C MET A 49 0.30 3.92 8.70
N PHE A 50 1.23 3.84 7.74
CA PHE A 50 1.76 2.62 7.18
C PHE A 50 3.29 2.62 7.35
N ASP A 51 3.84 1.55 7.91
CA ASP A 51 5.29 1.34 7.97
C ASP A 51 5.81 0.58 6.73
N ASP A 52 4.90 -0.02 5.95
CA ASP A 52 5.24 -0.79 4.76
C ASP A 52 5.49 0.11 3.55
N THR A 53 6.77 0.19 3.15
CA THR A 53 7.20 1.01 2.00
C THR A 53 6.66 0.49 0.66
N HIS A 54 6.49 -0.82 0.50
CA HIS A 54 5.93 -1.41 -0.73
C HIS A 54 4.46 -1.05 -0.87
N PHE A 55 3.70 -1.15 0.23
CA PHE A 55 2.30 -0.76 0.22
C PHE A 55 2.12 0.73 -0.06
N ILE A 56 2.92 1.60 0.56
CA ILE A 56 2.92 3.05 0.27
C ILE A 56 3.21 3.30 -1.21
N ALA A 57 4.22 2.63 -1.77
CA ALA A 57 4.57 2.76 -3.18
C ALA A 57 3.43 2.27 -4.10
N TYR A 58 2.77 1.18 -3.73
CA TYR A 58 1.63 0.61 -4.45
C TYR A 58 0.45 1.59 -4.52
N ILE A 59 0.01 2.15 -3.38
CA ILE A 59 -1.15 3.05 -3.34
C ILE A 59 -0.84 4.47 -3.85
N SER A 60 0.43 4.90 -3.80
CA SER A 60 0.90 6.21 -4.29
C SER A 60 1.29 6.21 -5.76
N GLY A 61 1.47 5.03 -6.37
CA GLY A 61 1.90 4.89 -7.75
C GLY A 61 0.87 5.44 -8.73
N LYS A 62 1.20 6.51 -9.46
CA LYS A 62 0.39 7.00 -10.60
C LYS A 62 0.11 5.90 -11.62
N ASP A 63 1.05 4.99 -11.77
CA ASP A 63 0.98 3.83 -12.66
C ASP A 63 -0.14 2.85 -12.29
N ALA A 64 -0.49 2.72 -11.01
CA ALA A 64 -1.63 1.93 -10.56
C ALA A 64 -2.94 2.65 -10.90
N LYS A 65 -2.99 3.98 -10.78
CA LYS A 65 -4.19 4.80 -11.04
C LYS A 65 -4.56 4.92 -12.52
N ASP A 66 -3.57 5.05 -13.42
CA ASP A 66 -3.83 5.33 -14.84
C ASP A 66 -3.84 4.08 -15.75
N ARG A 67 -3.36 2.90 -15.30
CA ARG A 67 -3.15 1.74 -16.20
C ARG A 67 -4.03 0.52 -15.97
N SER A 68 -4.69 0.38 -14.83
CA SER A 68 -5.52 -0.80 -14.56
C SER A 68 -6.94 -0.43 -14.14
N LYS A 69 -7.91 -0.73 -15.02
CA LYS A 69 -9.32 -0.94 -14.61
C LYS A 69 -9.50 -2.34 -13.99
N ASN A 70 -8.40 -2.96 -13.59
CA ASN A 70 -8.37 -4.29 -13.03
C ASN A 70 -8.59 -4.20 -11.53
N ILE A 71 -9.32 -5.16 -11.01
CA ILE A 71 -9.23 -5.50 -9.60
C ILE A 71 -7.84 -6.07 -9.34
N GLU A 72 -7.20 -5.62 -8.26
CA GLU A 72 -5.87 -6.05 -7.88
C GLU A 72 -5.90 -6.59 -6.46
N VAL A 73 -5.18 -7.68 -6.22
CA VAL A 73 -4.93 -8.19 -4.87
C VAL A 73 -3.45 -8.01 -4.57
N PHE A 74 -3.16 -7.17 -3.59
CA PHE A 74 -1.82 -6.97 -3.04
C PHE A 74 -1.65 -7.88 -1.83
N ASP A 75 -0.62 -8.71 -1.85
CA ASP A 75 -0.22 -9.55 -0.74
C ASP A 75 0.70 -8.74 0.18
N ILE A 76 0.29 -8.55 1.43
CA ILE A 76 1.03 -7.71 2.38
C ILE A 76 2.35 -8.36 2.76
N THR A 77 2.38 -9.69 2.90
CA THR A 77 3.59 -10.43 3.27
C THR A 77 4.63 -10.38 2.15
N LYS A 78 4.18 -10.52 0.89
CA LYS A 78 5.07 -10.50 -0.29
C LYS A 78 5.41 -9.09 -0.75
N GLY A 79 4.60 -8.09 -0.40
CA GLY A 79 4.80 -6.70 -0.81
C GLY A 79 4.53 -6.45 -2.30
N GLU A 80 3.71 -7.28 -2.94
CA GLU A 80 3.43 -7.19 -4.38
C GLU A 80 2.00 -7.58 -4.77
N VAL A 81 1.59 -7.20 -5.98
CA VAL A 81 0.29 -7.58 -6.55
C VAL A 81 0.37 -9.01 -7.08
N ILE A 82 -0.38 -9.92 -6.47
CA ILE A 82 -0.43 -11.34 -6.84
C ILE A 82 -1.56 -11.67 -7.82
N ILE A 83 -2.59 -10.83 -7.90
CA ILE A 83 -3.72 -10.99 -8.81
C ILE A 83 -4.03 -9.65 -9.47
N SER A 84 -4.24 -9.65 -10.78
CA SER A 84 -4.72 -8.51 -11.55
C SER A 84 -5.68 -8.99 -12.63
N GLU A 85 -6.98 -8.80 -12.44
CA GLU A 85 -8.02 -9.24 -13.38
C GLU A 85 -8.97 -8.09 -13.75
N PRO A 86 -9.58 -8.08 -14.95
CA PRO A 86 -10.54 -7.04 -15.32
C PRO A 86 -11.71 -6.95 -14.34
N SER A 87 -12.01 -5.74 -13.86
CA SER A 87 -13.17 -5.50 -13.02
C SER A 87 -14.46 -5.75 -13.79
N ASN A 88 -15.46 -6.37 -13.14
CA ASN A 88 -16.76 -6.68 -13.74
C ASN A 88 -17.91 -6.04 -12.94
N ILE A 89 -19.12 -6.05 -13.52
CA ILE A 89 -20.28 -5.40 -12.91
C ILE A 89 -20.67 -5.99 -11.54
N ASN A 90 -20.44 -7.28 -11.32
CA ASN A 90 -20.76 -7.94 -10.05
C ASN A 90 -19.82 -7.46 -8.94
N ILE A 91 -18.52 -7.39 -9.23
CA ILE A 91 -17.51 -6.82 -8.32
C ILE A 91 -17.87 -5.37 -7.97
N GLN A 92 -18.24 -4.57 -8.97
CA GLN A 92 -18.64 -3.18 -8.75
C GLN A 92 -19.88 -3.07 -7.85
N ASN A 93 -20.89 -3.92 -8.06
CA ASN A 93 -22.10 -3.95 -7.24
C ASN A 93 -21.80 -4.29 -5.77
N GLU A 94 -20.91 -5.24 -5.51
CA GLU A 94 -20.47 -5.56 -4.15
C GLU A 94 -19.78 -4.38 -3.48
N VAL A 95 -18.86 -3.72 -4.19
CA VAL A 95 -18.18 -2.53 -3.68
C VAL A 95 -19.16 -1.38 -3.40
N PHE A 96 -20.17 -1.18 -4.25
CA PHE A 96 -21.24 -0.23 -3.98
C PHE A 96 -22.06 -0.60 -2.73
N ASN A 97 -22.28 -1.88 -2.48
CA ASN A 97 -22.94 -2.35 -1.26
C ASN A 97 -22.07 -2.06 -0.02
N TYR A 98 -20.76 -2.25 -0.10
CA TYR A 98 -19.83 -1.93 0.98
C TYR A 98 -19.87 -0.45 1.33
N LEU A 99 -19.81 0.43 0.32
CA LEU A 99 -19.96 1.87 0.52
C LEU A 99 -21.30 2.25 1.18
N LYS A 100 -22.40 1.60 0.80
CA LYS A 100 -23.73 1.85 1.40
C LYS A 100 -23.82 1.42 2.86
N THR A 101 -23.03 0.43 3.27
CA THR A 101 -23.07 -0.18 4.60
C THR A 101 -21.96 0.31 5.52
N ILE A 102 -21.22 1.35 5.13
CA ILE A 102 -20.24 2.01 6.00
C ILE A 102 -20.93 2.46 7.30
N LYS A 103 -20.32 2.06 8.42
CA LYS A 103 -20.82 2.32 9.77
C LYS A 103 -20.14 3.53 10.41
N SER A 104 -18.83 3.45 10.59
CA SER A 104 -18.07 4.46 11.32
C SER A 104 -16.65 4.58 10.80
N LEU A 105 -16.00 5.71 11.10
CA LEU A 105 -14.55 5.80 11.04
C LEU A 105 -13.95 4.73 11.96
N TYR A 106 -12.92 4.05 11.48
CA TYR A 106 -12.14 3.11 12.25
C TYR A 106 -11.12 3.89 13.08
N THR A 107 -11.25 3.80 14.41
CA THR A 107 -10.52 4.68 15.36
C THR A 107 -9.41 3.97 16.12
N LYS A 108 -9.24 2.67 15.93
CA LYS A 108 -8.12 1.95 16.52
C LYS A 108 -6.83 2.43 15.84
N VAL A 109 -5.80 2.63 16.65
CA VAL A 109 -4.42 2.77 16.17
C VAL A 109 -3.99 1.39 15.72
N MET A 110 -4.36 1.00 14.51
CA MET A 110 -3.94 -0.27 13.95
C MET A 110 -2.67 -0.01 13.14
N PRO A 111 -1.50 -0.56 13.54
CA PRO A 111 -0.43 -0.69 12.58
C PRO A 111 -0.99 -1.55 11.44
N PHE A 112 -0.82 -1.09 10.19
CA PHE A 112 -1.15 -1.87 9.02
C PHE A 112 -0.78 -3.35 9.22
N PRO A 113 -1.70 -4.30 8.95
CA PRO A 113 -1.51 -5.66 9.41
C PRO A 113 -0.25 -6.27 8.81
N GLU A 114 0.50 -7.04 9.59
CA GLU A 114 1.74 -7.69 9.14
C GLU A 114 1.48 -8.76 8.05
N LYS A 115 0.26 -9.29 8.01
CA LYS A 115 -0.16 -10.36 7.10
C LYS A 115 -1.58 -10.11 6.61
N GLY A 116 -1.86 -10.62 5.42
CA GLY A 116 -3.16 -10.56 4.76
C GLY A 116 -3.08 -9.91 3.40
N TYR A 117 -4.20 -9.38 2.95
CA TYR A 117 -4.37 -8.93 1.57
C TYR A 117 -5.04 -7.58 1.50
N VAL A 118 -4.66 -6.77 0.51
CA VAL A 118 -5.38 -5.56 0.13
C VAL A 118 -5.99 -5.75 -1.24
N ILE A 119 -7.31 -5.73 -1.30
CA ILE A 119 -8.05 -5.77 -2.56
C ILE A 119 -8.33 -4.34 -3.00
N ARG A 120 -7.75 -3.93 -4.11
CA ARG A 120 -8.03 -2.65 -4.75
C ARG A 120 -9.05 -2.85 -5.85
N VAL A 121 -10.15 -2.13 -5.75
CA VAL A 121 -11.19 -2.09 -6.78
C VAL A 121 -11.28 -0.69 -7.37
N PRO A 122 -10.80 -0.48 -8.61
CA PRO A 122 -11.00 0.79 -9.29
C PRO A 122 -12.46 0.94 -9.75
N PHE A 123 -12.96 2.18 -9.73
CA PHE A 123 -14.22 2.51 -10.37
C PHE A 123 -13.98 2.89 -11.84
N ASN A 124 -14.90 2.51 -12.72
CA ASN A 124 -14.80 2.83 -14.15
C ASN A 124 -14.75 4.35 -14.41
N GLU A 125 -15.47 5.11 -13.58
CA GLU A 125 -15.50 6.56 -13.55
C GLU A 125 -15.58 6.99 -12.09
N SER A 126 -15.07 8.19 -11.76
CA SER A 126 -15.14 8.75 -10.42
C SER A 126 -16.59 8.82 -9.93
N ILE A 127 -16.91 8.05 -8.90
CA ILE A 127 -18.28 7.99 -8.38
C ILE A 127 -18.54 9.12 -7.41
N LYS A 128 -19.73 9.72 -7.46
CA LYS A 128 -20.15 10.71 -6.45
C LYS A 128 -20.70 9.99 -5.22
N VAL A 129 -20.12 10.29 -4.07
CA VAL A 129 -20.49 9.68 -2.80
C VAL A 129 -21.70 10.39 -2.20
N LYS A 130 -22.72 9.62 -1.81
CA LYS A 130 -23.94 10.15 -1.18
C LYS A 130 -23.94 9.96 0.34
N GLN A 131 -23.05 9.12 0.85
CA GLN A 131 -22.97 8.76 2.26
C GLN A 131 -22.53 9.96 3.09
N LYS A 132 -23.34 10.31 4.10
CA LYS A 132 -23.12 11.47 4.97
C LYS A 132 -21.75 11.41 5.66
N ILE A 133 -21.38 10.24 6.18
CA ILE A 133 -20.13 10.06 6.94
C ILE A 133 -18.87 10.30 6.09
N LEU A 134 -18.91 9.90 4.82
CA LEU A 134 -17.83 10.16 3.88
C LEU A 134 -17.79 11.64 3.49
N ASN A 135 -18.95 12.23 3.22
CA ASN A 135 -19.07 13.66 2.90
C ASN A 135 -18.61 14.56 4.05
N GLU A 136 -18.91 14.21 5.31
CA GLU A 136 -18.43 14.88 6.52
C GLU A 136 -16.90 14.83 6.65
N SER A 137 -16.28 13.78 6.13
CA SER A 137 -14.83 13.61 6.06
C SER A 137 -14.20 14.31 4.83
N GLY A 138 -14.99 15.05 4.04
CA GLY A 138 -14.53 15.75 2.83
C GLY A 138 -14.45 14.88 1.57
N ILE A 139 -14.83 13.61 1.66
CA ILE A 139 -14.78 12.64 0.56
C ILE A 139 -16.05 12.77 -0.27
N LYS A 140 -15.96 13.45 -1.41
CA LYS A 140 -17.11 13.68 -2.33
C LYS A 140 -17.11 12.76 -3.54
N THR A 141 -15.92 12.34 -3.96
CA THR A 141 -15.69 11.49 -5.13
C THR A 141 -14.73 10.36 -4.78
N LEU A 142 -14.90 9.21 -5.41
CA LEU A 142 -14.01 8.05 -5.25
C LEU A 142 -13.59 7.52 -6.61
N ASP A 143 -12.30 7.26 -6.75
CA ASP A 143 -11.71 6.64 -7.94
C ASP A 143 -11.40 5.16 -7.73
N SER A 144 -11.16 4.76 -6.47
CA SER A 144 -10.92 3.37 -6.10
C SER A 144 -11.36 3.13 -4.66
N LEU A 145 -11.73 1.89 -4.35
CA LEU A 145 -11.91 1.40 -2.99
C LEU A 145 -10.81 0.40 -2.67
N PHE A 146 -10.23 0.49 -1.48
CA PHE A 146 -9.30 -0.51 -0.98
C PHE A 146 -9.98 -1.26 0.17
N ILE A 147 -9.91 -2.58 0.17
CA ILE A 147 -10.39 -3.43 1.25
C ILE A 147 -9.18 -4.13 1.85
N ILE A 148 -8.93 -3.91 3.13
CA ILE A 148 -7.84 -4.53 3.87
C ILE A 148 -8.40 -5.73 4.61
N LEU A 149 -7.79 -6.89 4.37
CA LEU A 149 -8.08 -8.16 4.98
C LEU A 149 -6.91 -8.53 5.88
N SER A 150 -7.20 -8.85 7.13
CA SER A 150 -6.24 -9.34 8.12
C SER A 150 -6.73 -10.67 8.66
N ASP A 151 -5.80 -11.50 9.09
CA ASP A 151 -6.04 -12.74 9.84
C ASP A 151 -6.70 -12.51 11.22
N LYS A 152 -6.45 -11.35 11.84
CA LYS A 152 -6.84 -11.06 13.24
C LYS A 152 -8.05 -10.16 13.37
N GLU A 153 -8.38 -9.39 12.33
CA GLU A 153 -9.41 -8.36 12.40
C GLU A 153 -10.42 -8.47 11.26
N ALA A 154 -11.62 -7.95 11.54
CA ALA A 154 -12.65 -7.84 10.51
C ALA A 154 -12.18 -6.93 9.36
N PRO A 155 -12.60 -7.21 8.11
CA PRO A 155 -12.27 -6.39 6.97
C PRO A 155 -12.59 -4.90 7.19
N ILE A 156 -11.67 -4.05 6.79
CA ILE A 156 -11.84 -2.59 6.83
C ILE A 156 -11.68 -1.99 5.43
N ILE A 157 -12.37 -0.87 5.21
CA ILE A 157 -12.27 -0.11 3.99
C ILE A 157 -11.22 0.98 4.18
N LEU A 158 -10.28 1.09 3.25
CA LEU A 158 -9.41 2.23 3.08
C LEU A 158 -9.90 3.07 1.89
N ILE A 159 -10.10 4.35 2.14
CA ILE A 159 -10.44 5.36 1.15
C ILE A 159 -9.36 6.44 1.15
N LEU A 160 -8.94 6.87 -0.03
CA LEU A 160 -8.09 8.03 -0.20
C LEU A 160 -8.95 9.24 -0.57
N ASP A 161 -8.76 10.36 0.12
CA ASP A 161 -9.44 11.61 -0.25
C ASP A 161 -8.82 12.26 -1.50
N SER A 162 -9.30 13.45 -1.87
CA SER A 162 -8.78 14.18 -3.04
C SER A 162 -7.33 14.65 -2.90
N GLN A 163 -6.78 14.62 -1.68
CA GLN A 163 -5.37 14.87 -1.38
C GLN A 163 -4.60 13.56 -1.15
N GLU A 164 -5.18 12.41 -1.53
CA GLU A 164 -4.62 11.07 -1.33
C GLU A 164 -4.36 10.71 0.14
N ARG A 165 -5.04 11.36 1.09
CA ARG A 165 -4.90 11.04 2.52
C ARG A 165 -5.75 9.82 2.86
N PRO A 166 -5.22 8.85 3.62
CA PRO A 166 -5.93 7.63 3.99
C PRO A 166 -7.00 7.86 5.09
N TYR A 167 -8.17 7.27 4.87
CA TYR A 167 -9.28 7.19 5.82
C TYR A 167 -9.78 5.76 5.91
N PHE A 168 -9.94 5.26 7.13
CA PHE A 168 -10.36 3.89 7.40
C PHE A 168 -11.79 3.83 7.91
N TYR A 169 -12.58 2.91 7.38
CA TYR A 169 -13.98 2.75 7.73
C TYR A 169 -14.34 1.30 8.01
N THR A 170 -15.20 1.09 9.00
CA THR A 170 -15.90 -0.18 9.20
C THR A 170 -17.16 -0.21 8.34
N PHE A 171 -17.58 -1.40 7.91
CA PHE A 171 -18.79 -1.58 7.11
C PHE A 171 -19.54 -2.86 7.52
N ASN A 172 -20.73 -3.05 6.98
CA ASN A 172 -21.64 -4.14 7.37
C ASN A 172 -22.12 -4.93 6.16
N ALA A 173 -21.19 -5.67 5.55
CA ALA A 173 -21.48 -6.58 4.46
C ALA A 173 -20.51 -7.76 4.50
N SER A 174 -20.92 -8.90 3.94
CA SER A 174 -20.04 -10.06 3.80
C SER A 174 -18.98 -9.79 2.73
N ILE A 175 -17.74 -10.15 3.02
CA ILE A 175 -16.64 -10.04 2.07
C ILE A 175 -16.54 -11.25 1.13
N GLN A 176 -17.15 -12.37 1.49
CA GLN A 176 -17.03 -13.65 0.77
C GLN A 176 -17.29 -13.52 -0.74
N PRO A 177 -18.35 -12.81 -1.20
CA PRO A 177 -18.59 -12.68 -2.64
C PRO A 177 -17.42 -12.04 -3.38
N LEU A 178 -16.75 -11.05 -2.78
CA LEU A 178 -15.59 -10.41 -3.38
C LEU A 178 -14.39 -11.38 -3.42
N LEU A 179 -14.16 -12.15 -2.36
CA LEU A 179 -13.09 -13.16 -2.32
C LEU A 179 -13.28 -14.23 -3.39
N ASP A 180 -14.51 -14.71 -3.57
CA ASP A 180 -14.85 -15.70 -4.58
C ASP A 180 -14.58 -15.17 -6.00
N TYR A 181 -14.87 -13.88 -6.25
CA TYR A 181 -14.59 -13.26 -7.55
C TYR A 181 -13.09 -13.16 -7.84
N VAL A 182 -12.27 -12.87 -6.84
CA VAL A 182 -10.81 -12.82 -7.00
C VAL A 182 -10.15 -14.18 -6.80
N LYS A 183 -10.93 -15.24 -6.54
CA LYS A 183 -10.45 -16.61 -6.26
C LYS A 183 -9.38 -16.64 -5.16
N LEU A 184 -9.59 -15.83 -4.13
CA LEU A 184 -8.69 -15.75 -2.98
C LEU A 184 -9.22 -16.67 -1.89
N ASP A 185 -8.46 -17.71 -1.55
CA ASP A 185 -8.70 -18.48 -0.33
C ASP A 185 -7.84 -17.92 0.81
N PRO A 186 -8.43 -17.30 1.84
CA PRO A 186 -7.68 -16.77 2.96
C PRO A 186 -7.00 -17.85 3.83
N GLU A 187 -7.25 -19.15 3.61
CA GLU A 187 -6.70 -20.25 4.43
C GLU A 187 -5.41 -20.89 3.86
N ASP A 188 -5.03 -20.60 2.61
CA ASP A 188 -3.95 -21.32 1.90
C ASP A 188 -2.51 -21.05 2.41
N GLU A 189 -2.29 -20.08 3.30
CA GLU A 189 -0.94 -19.73 3.80
C GLU A 189 -0.45 -20.54 5.02
N GLN A 190 -1.26 -21.45 5.58
CA GLN A 190 -0.82 -22.24 6.75
C GLN A 190 0.01 -23.50 6.41
N SER A 191 0.14 -23.86 5.13
CA SER A 191 0.74 -25.15 4.73
C SER A 191 2.25 -25.14 4.47
N ASN A 192 2.92 -23.99 4.47
CA ASN A 192 4.34 -23.88 4.05
C ASN A 192 5.33 -23.42 5.13
N TYR A 193 4.94 -23.38 6.41
CA TYR A 193 5.83 -22.98 7.52
C TYR A 193 6.15 -24.09 8.53
N ASN A 194 6.05 -25.36 8.14
CA ASN A 194 6.54 -26.47 8.96
C ASN A 194 7.40 -27.43 8.13
N LEU A 195 8.63 -27.66 8.61
CA LEU A 195 9.70 -28.54 8.09
C LEU A 195 10.47 -27.86 6.95
N GLU A 196 11.73 -27.44 7.08
CA GLU A 196 12.89 -28.13 7.65
C GLU A 196 13.91 -27.13 8.22
N ASP A 197 14.02 -27.04 9.55
CA ASP A 197 15.30 -26.74 10.21
C ASP A 197 15.34 -27.51 11.54
N THR A 198 15.72 -28.78 11.44
CA THR A 198 16.28 -29.52 12.55
C THR A 198 17.53 -30.21 12.04
N GLY A 199 18.65 -29.50 12.09
CA GLY A 199 19.96 -30.10 11.91
C GLY A 199 20.26 -31.10 13.02
N ILE A 200 20.32 -32.39 12.66
CA ILE A 200 21.21 -33.38 13.26
C ILE A 200 21.76 -34.25 12.10
N PRO A 201 23.09 -34.41 11.98
CA PRO A 201 23.71 -35.18 10.89
C PRO A 201 23.47 -36.69 11.05
N ALA A 202 23.41 -37.36 9.90
CA ALA A 202 23.04 -38.76 9.74
C ALA A 202 24.26 -39.68 9.78
N ASP A 203 24.83 -39.92 10.95
CA ASP A 203 25.98 -40.82 11.07
C ASP A 203 26.04 -41.41 12.49
N ILE A 204 25.66 -42.69 12.65
CA ILE A 204 26.35 -43.72 13.43
C ILE A 204 25.45 -44.96 13.44
N GLU A 205 25.87 -45.92 12.63
CA GLU A 205 25.50 -47.32 12.61
C GLU A 205 26.36 -48.03 13.69
N VAL A 206 25.75 -48.70 14.68
CA VAL A 206 26.43 -49.74 15.47
C VAL A 206 25.43 -50.86 15.78
N GLU A 207 25.92 -52.07 15.52
CA GLU A 207 25.30 -53.37 15.46
C GLU A 207 24.76 -53.93 16.81
N ASP A 208 23.98 -55.00 16.64
CA ASP A 208 23.39 -55.94 17.60
C ASP A 208 24.29 -56.38 18.77
N GLU A 209 23.70 -56.58 19.96
CA GLU A 209 23.56 -57.91 20.60
C GLU A 209 22.96 -57.86 22.04
N ILE A 210 21.87 -58.61 22.22
CA ILE A 210 21.64 -59.64 23.25
C ILE A 210 21.06 -59.28 24.66
N LEU A 211 19.87 -59.88 24.87
CA LEU A 211 19.23 -60.48 26.07
C LEU A 211 18.51 -59.62 27.13
N GLY A 212 17.22 -59.94 27.33
CA GLY A 212 16.56 -59.79 28.63
C GLY A 212 15.02 -59.70 28.60
N ASN A 213 14.35 -60.84 28.52
CA ASN A 213 12.89 -61.04 28.67
C ASN A 213 12.40 -60.73 30.13
N PRO A 214 11.10 -60.87 30.49
CA PRO A 214 10.12 -59.82 30.77
C PRO A 214 9.62 -59.86 32.24
N ASN A 215 8.51 -59.16 32.52
CA ASN A 215 7.64 -59.17 33.71
C ASN A 215 7.87 -58.04 34.72
N THR A 216 6.95 -57.07 34.77
CA THR A 216 5.89 -57.03 35.80
C THR A 216 4.72 -56.20 35.28
#